data_AF-A0A858ASJ1-F1
#
_entry.id   AF-A0A858ASJ1-F1
#
_cell.length_a   1.000
_cell.length_b   1.000
_cell.length_c   1.000
_cell.angle_alpha   90.00
_cell.angle_beta   90.00
_cell.angle_gamma   90.00
#
_symmetry.space_group_name_H-M   'P 1'
#
loop_
_entity.id
_entity.type
_entity.pdbx_description
1 polymer ?
#
loop_
_entity_poly.entity_id
_entity_poly.type
_entity_poly.pdbx_seq_one_letter_code
_entity_poly.pdbx_strand_id
1 'polypeptide(L)'
;MGINIKEYEEYSFIQNDLISKEMFILYSIFGEDSKFLKSIQNQWFENKDVEKFREYIEFKFDEIEVKQKPQVDRDSLSCLLRMMSICDCFYEYEFLYESTKELFIESKRETISNLKTYEYAFNEFFDLNHKAFLEELDTLRISPKYAQIVKDIKTTINRISEIDEYRLKLRESYKVNDLMSDLLDILEDDDDNSFEFGSDEEVILYNFSIYHSTKMYFSLLLREYIILEEERINDTTIDEFKPLIDEEELRMSETKMISDQSKEIFYKTLKN
;
A
#
# COMPACT_ATOMS: atom_id res chain seq x y z
N MET A 1 34.41 -15.74 -5.75
CA MET A 1 33.01 -16.18 -5.77
C MET A 1 32.22 -15.01 -6.33
N GLY A 2 31.42 -15.22 -7.37
CA GLY A 2 30.56 -14.16 -7.89
C GLY A 2 29.52 -13.81 -6.82
N ILE A 3 29.31 -12.51 -6.60
CA ILE A 3 28.24 -12.01 -5.74
C ILE A 3 26.94 -12.34 -6.45
N ASN A 4 26.02 -13.01 -5.76
CA ASN A 4 24.69 -13.27 -6.28
C ASN A 4 23.74 -12.19 -5.76
N ILE A 5 23.51 -11.13 -6.54
CA ILE A 5 22.49 -10.12 -6.26
C ILE A 5 21.15 -10.69 -6.73
N LYS A 6 20.19 -10.82 -5.81
CA LYS A 6 18.88 -11.43 -6.08
C LYS A 6 18.09 -10.69 -7.14
N GLU A 7 17.38 -11.44 -7.98
CA GLU A 7 16.35 -10.91 -8.89
C GLU A 7 15.10 -10.50 -8.10
N TYR A 8 14.30 -9.56 -8.61
CA TYR A 8 13.03 -9.21 -7.96
C TYR A 8 12.04 -10.39 -7.96
N GLU A 9 12.07 -11.28 -8.95
CA GLU A 9 11.15 -12.42 -8.99
C GLU A 9 11.27 -13.32 -7.76
N GLU A 10 12.41 -13.30 -7.06
CA GLU A 10 12.60 -14.01 -5.79
C GLU A 10 11.70 -13.47 -4.65
N TYR A 11 11.20 -12.25 -4.76
CA TYR A 11 10.29 -11.60 -3.80
C TYR A 11 8.85 -11.46 -4.31
N SER A 12 8.59 -11.72 -5.59
CA SER A 12 7.27 -11.54 -6.24
C SER A 12 6.12 -12.26 -5.51
N PHE A 13 6.40 -13.38 -4.83
CA PHE A 13 5.41 -14.10 -4.04
C PHE A 13 4.83 -13.28 -2.88
N ILE A 14 5.61 -12.32 -2.33
CA ILE A 14 5.18 -11.44 -1.24
C ILE A 14 4.05 -10.52 -1.72
N GLN A 15 4.20 -9.91 -2.89
CA GLN A 15 3.16 -9.07 -3.49
C GLN A 15 1.85 -9.85 -3.69
N ASN A 16 1.97 -11.07 -4.23
CA ASN A 16 0.81 -11.92 -4.50
C ASN A 16 0.08 -12.31 -3.21
N ASP A 17 0.82 -12.60 -2.14
CA ASP A 17 0.26 -12.89 -0.82
C ASP A 17 -0.44 -11.65 -0.24
N LEU A 18 0.19 -10.48 -0.29
CA LEU A 18 -0.36 -9.22 0.22
C LEU A 18 -1.65 -8.80 -0.51
N ILE A 19 -1.69 -8.86 -1.84
CA ILE A 19 -2.94 -8.58 -2.60
C ILE A 19 -4.01 -9.60 -2.23
N SER A 20 -3.65 -10.88 -2.09
CA SER A 20 -4.62 -11.92 -1.72
C SER A 20 -5.22 -11.70 -0.33
N LYS A 21 -4.41 -11.25 0.64
CA LYS A 21 -4.84 -10.89 1.99
C LYS A 21 -5.76 -9.67 1.97
N GLU A 22 -5.39 -8.59 1.30
CA GLU A 22 -6.24 -7.40 1.21
C GLU A 22 -7.56 -7.71 0.48
N MET A 23 -7.53 -8.46 -0.62
CA MET A 23 -8.74 -8.90 -1.32
C MET A 23 -9.65 -9.74 -0.41
N PHE A 24 -9.08 -10.54 0.48
CA PHE A 24 -9.84 -11.29 1.47
C PHE A 24 -10.46 -10.37 2.54
N ILE A 25 -9.71 -9.38 3.04
CA ILE A 25 -10.18 -8.40 4.01
C ILE A 25 -11.33 -7.58 3.41
N LEU A 26 -11.11 -6.94 2.27
CA LEU A 26 -12.11 -6.09 1.60
C LEU A 26 -13.39 -6.87 1.28
N TYR A 27 -13.25 -8.11 0.79
CA TYR A 27 -14.41 -8.95 0.52
C TYR A 27 -15.18 -9.33 1.79
N SER A 28 -14.48 -9.59 2.90
CA SER A 28 -15.12 -9.96 4.15
C SER A 28 -15.88 -8.79 4.78
N ILE A 29 -15.44 -7.56 4.53
CA ILE A 29 -16.09 -6.35 5.05
C ILE A 29 -17.24 -5.90 4.14
N PHE A 30 -17.03 -5.89 2.81
CA PHE A 30 -17.93 -5.23 1.84
C PHE A 30 -18.48 -6.17 0.74
N GLY A 31 -18.03 -7.42 0.68
CA GLY A 31 -18.14 -8.27 -0.51
C GLY A 31 -19.46 -9.00 -0.73
N GLU A 32 -20.31 -9.16 0.29
CA GLU A 32 -21.55 -9.95 0.15
C GLU A 32 -22.52 -9.33 -0.88
N ASP A 33 -22.60 -8.00 -0.97
CA ASP A 33 -23.51 -7.30 -1.89
C ASP A 33 -22.80 -6.58 -3.04
N SER A 34 -21.48 -6.39 -2.96
CA SER A 34 -20.72 -5.67 -4.00
C SER A 34 -20.42 -6.54 -5.22
N LYS A 35 -21.12 -6.25 -6.33
CA LYS A 35 -20.84 -6.87 -7.65
C LYS A 35 -19.42 -6.57 -8.14
N PHE A 36 -18.93 -5.36 -7.86
CA PHE A 36 -17.58 -4.93 -8.22
C PHE A 36 -16.53 -5.78 -7.52
N LEU A 37 -16.60 -5.88 -6.18
CA LEU A 37 -15.66 -6.68 -5.39
C LEU A 37 -15.65 -8.16 -5.79
N LYS A 38 -16.83 -8.76 -6.00
CA LYS A 38 -16.94 -10.14 -6.52
C LYS A 38 -16.22 -10.30 -7.86
N SER A 39 -16.35 -9.34 -8.76
CA SER A 39 -15.75 -9.38 -10.09
C SER A 39 -14.22 -9.31 -10.04
N ILE A 40 -13.65 -8.40 -9.24
CA ILE A 40 -12.20 -8.26 -9.12
C ILE A 40 -11.58 -9.40 -8.29
N GLN A 41 -12.30 -9.91 -7.29
CA GLN A 41 -11.87 -11.09 -6.52
C GLN A 41 -11.69 -12.32 -7.41
N ASN A 42 -12.69 -12.64 -8.23
CA ASN A 42 -12.60 -13.77 -9.15
C ASN A 42 -11.43 -13.61 -10.11
N GLN A 43 -11.25 -12.42 -10.69
CA GLN A 43 -10.14 -12.15 -11.61
C GLN A 43 -8.77 -12.35 -10.95
N TRP A 44 -8.60 -11.84 -9.71
CA TRP A 44 -7.35 -11.97 -8.98
C TRP A 44 -7.00 -13.44 -8.72
N PHE A 45 -7.93 -14.20 -8.15
CA PHE A 45 -7.67 -15.60 -7.80
C PHE A 45 -7.55 -16.54 -9.01
N GLU A 46 -8.02 -16.13 -10.19
CA GLU A 46 -7.83 -16.88 -11.44
C GLU A 46 -6.47 -16.61 -12.10
N ASN A 47 -5.96 -15.37 -12.06
CA ASN A 47 -4.80 -14.97 -12.86
C ASN A 47 -3.54 -14.66 -12.05
N LYS A 48 -3.65 -14.10 -10.83
CA LYS A 48 -2.54 -13.65 -9.97
C LYS A 48 -1.45 -12.87 -10.74
N ASP A 49 -1.88 -11.92 -11.57
CA ASP A 49 -1.02 -11.07 -12.40
C ASP A 49 -1.32 -9.61 -12.07
N VAL A 50 -0.35 -8.93 -11.46
CA VAL A 50 -0.53 -7.58 -10.88
C VAL A 50 -0.83 -6.53 -11.96
N GLU A 51 -0.11 -6.56 -13.08
CA GLU A 51 -0.25 -5.59 -14.17
C GLU A 51 -1.64 -5.71 -14.81
N LYS A 52 -2.05 -6.94 -15.19
CA LYS A 52 -3.38 -7.17 -15.76
C LYS A 52 -4.48 -6.88 -14.75
N PHE A 53 -4.23 -7.17 -13.47
CA PHE A 53 -5.21 -6.91 -12.43
C PHE A 53 -5.43 -5.42 -12.24
N ARG A 54 -4.37 -4.60 -12.27
CA ARG A 54 -4.45 -3.15 -12.16
C ARG A 54 -5.32 -2.52 -13.25
N GLU A 55 -5.17 -2.94 -14.49
CA GLU A 55 -6.02 -2.47 -15.61
C GLU A 55 -7.46 -2.96 -15.45
N TYR A 56 -7.63 -4.22 -15.04
CA TYR A 56 -8.95 -4.84 -14.89
C TYR A 56 -9.80 -4.18 -13.79
N ILE A 57 -9.20 -3.81 -12.66
CA ILE A 57 -9.87 -3.15 -11.54
C ILE A 57 -10.57 -1.87 -12.02
N GLU A 58 -9.84 -1.02 -12.73
CA GLU A 58 -10.35 0.26 -13.23
C GLU A 58 -11.42 0.06 -14.30
N PHE A 59 -11.19 -0.85 -15.25
CA PHE A 59 -12.17 -1.19 -16.28
C PHE A 59 -13.49 -1.68 -15.68
N LYS A 60 -13.43 -2.57 -14.67
CA LYS A 60 -14.63 -3.12 -14.03
C LYS A 60 -15.36 -2.13 -13.16
N PHE A 61 -14.64 -1.21 -12.52
CA PHE A 61 -15.27 -0.14 -11.78
C PHE A 61 -16.10 0.77 -12.70
N ASP A 62 -15.54 1.19 -13.83
CA ASP A 62 -16.28 1.98 -14.81
C ASP A 62 -17.50 1.22 -15.36
N GLU A 63 -17.34 -0.07 -15.68
CA GLU A 63 -18.43 -0.92 -16.18
C GLU A 63 -19.58 -1.09 -15.18
N ILE A 64 -19.28 -1.30 -13.90
CA ILE A 64 -20.26 -1.72 -12.86
C ILE A 64 -20.79 -0.53 -12.05
N GLU A 65 -19.93 0.42 -11.70
CA GLU A 65 -20.27 1.56 -10.84
C GLU A 65 -20.66 2.79 -11.65
N VAL A 66 -19.79 3.23 -12.57
CA VAL A 66 -19.98 4.52 -13.27
C VAL A 66 -21.07 4.44 -14.34
N LYS A 67 -21.06 3.40 -15.18
CA LYS A 67 -22.00 3.29 -16.31
C LYS A 67 -23.40 2.82 -15.92
N GLN A 68 -23.53 2.09 -14.82
CA GLN A 68 -24.80 1.44 -14.43
C GLN A 68 -25.52 2.15 -13.29
N LYS A 69 -24.83 2.96 -12.48
CA LYS A 69 -25.44 3.63 -11.33
C LYS A 69 -25.46 5.15 -11.53
N PRO A 70 -26.50 5.85 -11.04
CA PRO A 70 -26.56 7.30 -11.09
C PRO A 70 -25.56 7.96 -10.13
N GLN A 71 -25.12 7.23 -9.11
CA GLN A 71 -24.15 7.64 -8.10
C GLN A 71 -23.21 6.47 -7.81
N VAL A 72 -21.94 6.81 -7.60
CA VAL A 72 -20.89 5.84 -7.25
C VAL A 72 -21.00 5.49 -5.77
N ASP A 73 -20.89 4.20 -5.48
CA ASP A 73 -20.87 3.68 -4.12
C ASP A 73 -19.52 3.97 -3.43
N ARG A 74 -19.57 4.52 -2.20
CA ARG A 74 -18.37 4.93 -1.43
C ARG A 74 -17.45 3.75 -1.14
N ASP A 75 -18.00 2.60 -0.75
CA ASP A 75 -17.21 1.42 -0.41
C ASP A 75 -16.52 0.87 -1.65
N SER A 76 -17.24 0.83 -2.78
CA SER A 76 -16.69 0.41 -4.07
C SER A 76 -15.57 1.35 -4.53
N LEU A 77 -15.73 2.67 -4.36
CA LEU A 77 -14.67 3.65 -4.68
C LEU A 77 -13.46 3.49 -3.75
N SER A 78 -13.69 3.27 -2.46
CA SER A 78 -12.63 3.04 -1.49
C SER A 78 -11.85 1.76 -1.84
N CYS A 79 -12.54 0.69 -2.23
CA CYS A 79 -11.93 -0.54 -2.71
C CYS A 79 -11.14 -0.34 -4.00
N LEU A 80 -11.67 0.44 -4.96
CA LEU A 80 -10.95 0.81 -6.18
C LEU A 80 -9.62 1.48 -5.83
N LEU A 81 -9.66 2.55 -5.04
CA LEU A 81 -8.49 3.36 -4.71
C LEU A 81 -7.43 2.55 -3.95
N ARG A 82 -7.86 1.72 -2.98
CA ARG A 82 -6.96 0.83 -2.24
C ARG A 82 -6.28 -0.17 -3.18
N MET A 83 -7.04 -0.89 -4.00
CA MET A 83 -6.47 -1.92 -4.87
C MET A 83 -5.60 -1.34 -5.99
N MET A 84 -5.96 -0.19 -6.55
CA MET A 84 -5.08 0.54 -7.49
C MET A 84 -3.76 0.91 -6.82
N SER A 85 -3.83 1.50 -5.62
CA SER A 85 -2.66 1.93 -4.87
C SER A 85 -1.70 0.78 -4.54
N ILE A 86 -2.22 -0.39 -4.15
CA ILE A 86 -1.41 -1.58 -3.87
C ILE A 86 -0.68 -2.05 -5.14
N CYS A 87 -1.41 -2.17 -6.25
CA CYS A 87 -0.81 -2.59 -7.51
C CYS A 87 0.24 -1.59 -8.01
N ASP A 88 -0.05 -0.28 -7.94
CA ASP A 88 0.87 0.78 -8.34
C ASP A 88 2.14 0.75 -7.48
N CYS A 89 1.98 0.61 -6.15
CA CYS A 89 3.09 0.44 -5.20
C CYS A 89 4.01 -0.72 -5.59
N PHE A 90 3.42 -1.86 -5.92
CA PHE A 90 4.14 -3.10 -6.19
C PHE A 90 4.87 -3.05 -7.53
N TYR A 91 4.22 -2.52 -8.57
CA TYR A 91 4.82 -2.33 -9.88
C TYR A 91 5.98 -1.31 -9.83
N GLU A 92 5.80 -0.19 -9.14
CA GLU A 92 6.83 0.83 -9.02
C GLU A 92 8.06 0.34 -8.23
N TYR A 93 7.84 -0.42 -7.15
CA TYR A 93 8.95 -0.99 -6.38
C TYR A 93 9.73 -2.03 -7.20
N GLU A 94 9.05 -2.92 -7.93
CA GLU A 94 9.68 -3.87 -8.85
C GLU A 94 10.59 -3.17 -9.86
N PHE A 95 10.06 -2.14 -10.53
CA PHE A 95 10.82 -1.36 -11.50
C PHE A 95 12.07 -0.70 -10.89
N LEU A 96 11.95 -0.14 -9.69
CA LEU A 96 13.07 0.49 -8.99
C LEU A 96 14.08 -0.51 -8.46
N TYR A 97 13.63 -1.69 -8.04
CA TYR A 97 14.51 -2.77 -7.62
C TYR A 97 15.40 -3.23 -8.77
N GLU A 98 14.81 -3.49 -9.94
CA GLU A 98 15.56 -3.91 -11.13
C GLU A 98 16.56 -2.82 -11.58
N SER A 99 16.13 -1.57 -11.63
CA SER A 99 17.00 -0.44 -11.95
C SER A 99 18.17 -0.31 -10.95
N THR A 100 17.90 -0.51 -9.66
CA THR A 100 18.92 -0.47 -8.59
C THR A 100 19.90 -1.63 -8.72
N LYS A 101 19.39 -2.81 -9.03
CA LYS A 101 20.21 -4.00 -9.21
C LYS A 101 21.18 -3.82 -10.37
N GLU A 102 20.71 -3.36 -11.53
CA GLU A 102 21.56 -3.07 -12.68
C GLU A 102 22.73 -2.15 -12.27
N LEU A 103 22.43 -1.08 -11.53
CA LEU A 103 23.43 -0.15 -11.01
C LEU A 103 24.47 -0.83 -10.09
N PHE A 104 24.06 -1.75 -9.21
CA PHE A 104 24.98 -2.49 -8.33
C PHE A 104 25.90 -3.43 -9.12
N ILE A 105 25.35 -4.13 -10.13
CA ILE A 105 26.11 -5.00 -11.03
C ILE A 105 27.14 -4.20 -11.82
N GLU A 106 26.72 -3.09 -12.45
CA GLU A 106 27.59 -2.23 -13.26
C GLU A 106 28.69 -1.56 -12.42
N SER A 107 28.33 -1.08 -11.23
CA SER A 107 29.28 -0.44 -10.31
C SER A 107 30.23 -1.42 -9.61
N LYS A 108 29.97 -2.74 -9.73
CA LYS A 108 30.69 -3.82 -9.02
C LYS A 108 30.72 -3.60 -7.51
N ARG A 109 29.60 -3.11 -6.97
CA ARG A 109 29.41 -2.88 -5.54
C ARG A 109 28.29 -3.76 -5.01
N GLU A 110 28.52 -4.37 -3.86
CA GLU A 110 27.49 -5.11 -3.11
C GLU A 110 26.58 -4.17 -2.32
N THR A 111 27.06 -2.94 -2.08
CA THR A 111 26.36 -1.89 -1.35
C THR A 111 26.63 -0.53 -1.96
N ILE A 112 25.62 0.35 -2.00
CA ILE A 112 25.76 1.77 -2.31
C ILE A 112 25.33 2.56 -1.08
N SER A 113 26.15 3.52 -0.64
CA SER A 113 25.90 4.29 0.58
C SER A 113 25.71 3.42 1.83
N ASN A 114 26.40 2.26 1.88
CA ASN A 114 26.28 1.22 2.92
C ASN A 114 24.93 0.49 2.97
N LEU A 115 24.09 0.62 1.94
CA LEU A 115 22.80 -0.07 1.82
C LEU A 115 22.89 -1.26 0.87
N LYS A 116 22.20 -2.36 1.19
CA LYS A 116 21.99 -3.47 0.25
C LYS A 116 21.03 -3.07 -0.88
N THR A 117 20.94 -3.89 -1.93
CA THR A 117 20.08 -3.65 -3.10
C THR A 117 18.63 -3.35 -2.71
N TYR A 118 18.01 -4.18 -1.86
CA TYR A 118 16.61 -3.97 -1.44
C TYR A 118 16.43 -2.70 -0.58
N GLU A 119 17.38 -2.36 0.29
CA GLU A 119 17.31 -1.14 1.14
C GLU A 119 17.50 0.12 0.30
N TYR A 120 18.41 0.07 -0.67
CA TYR A 120 18.66 1.17 -1.58
C TYR A 120 17.44 1.40 -2.49
N ALA A 121 16.93 0.34 -3.14
CA ALA A 121 15.73 0.41 -3.96
C ALA A 121 14.56 1.00 -3.16
N PHE A 122 14.43 0.60 -1.90
CA PHE A 122 13.39 1.11 -1.02
C PHE A 122 13.58 2.58 -0.62
N ASN A 123 14.82 3.02 -0.38
CA ASN A 123 15.09 4.44 -0.15
C ASN A 123 14.69 5.29 -1.36
N GLU A 124 15.10 4.91 -2.56
CA GLU A 124 14.75 5.63 -3.79
C GLU A 124 13.23 5.63 -4.02
N PHE A 125 12.57 4.49 -3.79
CA PHE A 125 11.13 4.36 -3.90
C PHE A 125 10.39 5.30 -2.95
N PHE A 126 10.80 5.40 -1.69
CA PHE A 126 10.17 6.35 -0.77
C PHE A 126 10.44 7.79 -1.11
N ASP A 127 11.67 8.14 -1.50
CA ASP A 127 11.99 9.51 -1.88
C ASP A 127 11.12 9.96 -3.09
N LEU A 128 10.84 9.04 -4.03
CA LEU A 128 9.90 9.28 -5.14
C LEU A 128 8.44 9.39 -4.69
N ASN A 129 7.95 8.45 -3.88
CA ASN A 129 6.57 8.46 -3.38
C ASN A 129 6.25 9.71 -2.56
N HIS A 130 7.15 10.10 -1.66
CA HIS A 130 7.03 11.30 -0.86
C HIS A 130 6.99 12.57 -1.72
N LYS A 131 7.81 12.63 -2.77
CA LYS A 131 7.79 13.76 -3.68
C LYS A 131 6.48 13.85 -4.46
N ALA A 132 6.02 12.73 -5.03
CA ALA A 132 4.74 12.67 -5.75
C ALA A 132 3.56 13.06 -4.85
N PHE A 133 3.53 12.55 -3.62
CA PHE A 133 2.56 12.93 -2.60
C PHE A 133 2.51 14.45 -2.39
N LEU A 134 3.66 15.09 -2.18
CA LEU A 134 3.73 16.53 -1.94
C LEU A 134 3.29 17.34 -3.15
N GLU A 135 3.66 16.91 -4.36
CA GLU A 135 3.28 17.57 -5.60
C GLU A 135 1.76 17.52 -5.81
N GLU A 136 1.14 16.36 -5.60
CA GLU A 136 -0.31 16.21 -5.69
C GLU A 136 -1.03 16.99 -4.58
N LEU A 137 -0.56 16.90 -3.33
CA LEU A 137 -1.13 17.61 -2.20
C LEU A 137 -1.16 19.13 -2.41
N ASP A 138 -0.13 19.69 -3.04
CA ASP A 138 -0.03 21.12 -3.33
C ASP A 138 -1.05 21.61 -4.38
N THR A 139 -1.70 20.69 -5.10
CA THR A 139 -2.82 21.01 -6.00
C THR A 139 -4.18 21.05 -5.29
N LEU A 140 -4.26 20.51 -4.07
CA LEU A 140 -5.51 20.37 -3.34
C LEU A 140 -5.84 21.63 -2.54
N ARG A 141 -7.13 21.93 -2.48
CA ARG A 141 -7.65 22.96 -1.57
C ARG A 141 -8.06 22.31 -0.26
N ILE A 142 -7.31 22.61 0.81
CA ILE A 142 -7.51 21.98 2.12
C ILE A 142 -8.41 22.86 3.01
N SER A 143 -9.46 22.26 3.57
CA SER A 143 -10.32 22.92 4.55
C SER A 143 -9.55 23.25 5.84
N PRO A 144 -9.85 24.36 6.54
CA PRO A 144 -9.23 24.68 7.82
C PRO A 144 -9.32 23.55 8.87
N LYS A 145 -10.35 22.70 8.80
CA LYS A 145 -10.51 21.52 9.67
C LYS A 145 -9.29 20.59 9.59
N TYR A 146 -8.78 20.34 8.39
CA TYR A 146 -7.70 19.38 8.11
C TYR A 146 -6.31 20.02 8.01
N ALA A 147 -6.23 21.36 8.07
CA ALA A 147 -5.00 22.09 7.77
C ALA A 147 -3.83 21.73 8.69
N GLN A 148 -4.10 21.43 9.97
CA GLN A 148 -3.04 21.12 10.93
C GLN A 148 -2.40 19.74 10.67
N ILE A 149 -3.20 18.68 10.54
CA ILE A 149 -2.68 17.32 10.27
C ILE A 149 -1.96 17.27 8.92
N VAL A 150 -2.51 17.91 7.88
CA VAL A 150 -1.86 18.01 6.55
C VAL A 150 -0.53 18.73 6.63
N LYS A 151 -0.43 19.81 7.42
CA LYS A 151 0.82 20.51 7.65
C LYS A 151 1.84 19.63 8.36
N ASP A 152 1.42 18.83 9.34
CA ASP A 152 2.30 17.93 10.09
C ASP A 152 2.85 16.79 9.21
N ILE A 153 2.01 16.23 8.32
CA ILE A 153 2.43 15.28 7.28
C ILE A 153 3.48 15.93 6.37
N LYS A 154 3.17 17.09 5.77
CA LYS A 154 4.08 17.81 4.88
C LYS A 154 5.42 18.14 5.56
N THR A 155 5.38 18.58 6.81
CA THR A 155 6.59 18.91 7.58
C THR A 155 7.43 17.67 7.83
N THR A 156 6.81 16.55 8.17
CA THR A 156 7.50 15.28 8.43
C THR A 156 8.16 14.75 7.14
N ILE A 157 7.43 14.76 6.01
CA ILE A 157 7.99 14.36 4.70
C ILE A 157 9.16 15.24 4.28
N ASN A 158 9.05 16.57 4.39
CA ASN A 158 10.16 17.47 4.05
C ASN A 158 11.40 17.17 4.91
N ARG A 159 11.21 16.85 6.20
CA ARG A 159 12.31 16.48 7.09
C ARG A 159 12.99 15.19 6.65
N ILE A 160 12.26 14.20 6.12
CA ILE A 160 12.84 12.94 5.61
C ILE A 160 13.88 13.23 4.53
N SER A 161 13.61 14.18 3.64
CA SER A 161 14.52 14.57 2.56
C SER A 161 15.84 15.20 3.03
N GLU A 162 15.89 15.67 4.28
CA GLU A 162 17.06 16.29 4.90
C GLU A 162 17.90 15.30 5.74
N ILE A 163 17.42 14.05 5.92
CA ILE A 163 18.05 13.05 6.77
C ILE A 163 18.96 12.15 5.92
N ASP A 164 20.26 12.09 6.25
CA ASP A 164 21.20 11.19 5.56
C ASP A 164 21.10 9.74 6.07
N GLU A 165 20.69 9.54 7.33
CA GLU A 165 20.66 8.23 7.96
C GLU A 165 19.39 7.44 7.59
N TYR A 166 19.55 6.37 6.80
CA TYR A 166 18.45 5.51 6.33
C TYR A 166 17.53 5.00 7.45
N ARG A 167 18.08 4.56 8.58
CA ARG A 167 17.28 4.09 9.72
C ARG A 167 16.39 5.18 10.30
N LEU A 168 16.89 6.42 10.33
CA LEU A 168 16.13 7.56 10.81
C LEU A 168 15.08 8.00 9.78
N LYS A 169 15.40 7.96 8.48
CA LYS A 169 14.41 8.15 7.40
C LYS A 169 13.26 7.17 7.55
N LEU A 170 13.57 5.88 7.70
CA LEU A 170 12.59 4.81 7.86
C LEU A 170 11.66 5.06 9.05
N ARG A 171 12.22 5.41 10.23
CA ARG A 171 11.41 5.75 11.41
C ARG A 171 10.44 6.90 11.13
N GLU A 172 10.89 7.92 10.41
CA GLU A 172 10.01 9.03 10.04
C GLU A 172 8.98 8.63 8.98
N SER A 173 9.29 7.70 8.08
CA SER A 173 8.29 7.14 7.14
C SER A 173 7.16 6.41 7.90
N TYR A 174 7.45 5.65 8.96
CA TYR A 174 6.41 5.07 9.82
C TYR A 174 5.55 6.16 10.48
N LYS A 175 6.17 7.25 10.93
CA LYS A 175 5.42 8.39 11.49
C LYS A 175 4.51 9.06 10.44
N VAL A 176 4.95 9.14 9.18
CA VAL A 176 4.09 9.64 8.10
C VAL A 176 2.90 8.71 7.90
N ASN A 177 3.12 7.39 7.91
CA ASN A 177 2.04 6.40 7.85
C ASN A 177 1.02 6.57 8.99
N ASP A 178 1.48 6.79 10.21
CA ASP A 178 0.60 7.04 11.37
C ASP A 178 -0.22 8.32 11.15
N LEU A 179 0.40 9.43 10.73
CA LEU A 179 -0.29 10.68 10.47
C LEU A 179 -1.29 10.60 9.31
N MET A 180 -1.03 9.76 8.31
CA MET A 180 -1.97 9.49 7.22
C MET A 180 -3.18 8.69 7.70
N SER A 181 -2.97 7.77 8.65
CA SER A 181 -4.05 7.03 9.30
C SER A 181 -4.90 7.98 10.15
N ASP A 182 -4.27 8.84 10.95
CA ASP A 182 -4.96 9.91 11.70
C ASP A 182 -5.78 10.83 10.77
N LEU A 183 -5.26 11.19 9.60
CA LEU A 183 -5.99 12.01 8.63
C LEU A 183 -7.25 11.29 8.12
N LEU A 184 -7.15 10.00 7.81
CA LEU A 184 -8.31 9.19 7.42
C LEU A 184 -9.33 9.12 8.54
N ASP A 185 -8.91 8.85 9.78
CA ASP A 185 -9.81 8.81 10.93
C ASP A 185 -10.57 10.13 11.09
N ILE A 186 -9.91 11.29 10.96
CA ILE A 186 -10.57 12.61 11.07
C ILE A 186 -11.53 12.89 9.89
N LEU A 187 -11.26 12.31 8.71
CA LEU A 187 -12.13 12.40 7.54
C LEU A 187 -13.33 11.45 7.62
N GLU A 188 -13.20 10.35 8.37
CA GLU A 188 -14.26 9.38 8.62
C GLU A 188 -15.07 9.70 9.88
N ASP A 189 -14.50 10.47 10.82
CA ASP A 189 -15.14 10.92 12.05
C ASP A 189 -16.25 11.96 11.75
N ASP A 190 -17.49 11.48 11.84
CA ASP A 190 -18.72 12.27 11.76
C ASP A 190 -19.01 12.96 13.11
N ASP A 191 -18.34 14.09 13.38
CA ASP A 191 -18.67 14.94 14.55
C ASP A 191 -20.16 15.38 14.57
N ASP A 192 -20.84 15.38 13.42
CA ASP A 192 -22.21 15.87 13.24
C ASP A 192 -23.27 14.77 12.97
N ASN A 193 -22.94 13.47 13.05
CA ASN A 193 -23.83 12.35 12.65
C ASN A 193 -24.42 12.47 11.23
N SER A 194 -23.83 13.28 10.35
CA SER A 194 -24.18 13.35 8.94
C SER A 194 -23.20 12.47 8.16
N PHE A 195 -23.68 11.37 7.59
CA PHE A 195 -22.91 10.48 6.71
C PHE A 195 -22.47 11.12 5.38
N GLU A 196 -22.44 12.44 5.28
CA GLU A 196 -22.22 13.22 4.06
C GLU A 196 -21.04 14.18 4.25
N PHE A 197 -20.08 14.13 3.32
CA PHE A 197 -19.00 15.12 3.27
C PHE A 197 -19.55 16.54 3.07
N GLY A 198 -18.94 17.51 3.75
CA GLY A 198 -19.38 18.90 3.74
C GLY A 198 -19.03 19.67 2.47
N SER A 199 -18.07 19.18 1.65
CA SER A 199 -17.75 19.77 0.34
C SER A 199 -17.07 18.81 -0.65
N ASP A 200 -17.04 19.20 -1.93
CA ASP A 200 -16.31 18.47 -2.98
C ASP A 200 -14.80 18.39 -2.67
N GLU A 201 -14.22 19.45 -2.09
CA GLU A 201 -12.80 19.45 -1.70
C GLU A 201 -12.49 18.39 -0.63
N GLU A 202 -13.44 18.14 0.27
CA GLU A 202 -13.31 17.12 1.31
C GLU A 202 -13.38 15.71 0.72
N VAL A 203 -14.27 15.47 -0.25
CA VAL A 203 -14.32 14.21 -1.02
C VAL A 203 -13.00 13.98 -1.75
N ILE A 204 -12.44 15.02 -2.38
CA ILE A 204 -11.16 14.92 -3.09
C ILE A 204 -10.04 14.58 -2.10
N LEU A 205 -9.99 15.24 -0.94
CA LEU A 205 -9.00 14.97 0.09
C LEU A 205 -9.15 13.55 0.65
N TYR A 206 -10.37 13.06 0.83
CA TYR A 206 -10.63 11.69 1.28
C TYR A 206 -10.13 10.65 0.29
N ASN A 207 -10.44 10.81 -1.00
CA ASN A 207 -9.94 9.91 -2.05
C ASN A 207 -8.41 9.95 -2.16
N PHE A 208 -7.81 11.14 -2.09
CA PHE A 208 -6.36 11.34 -2.03
C PHE A 208 -5.76 10.60 -0.84
N SER A 209 -6.38 10.73 0.34
CA SER A 209 -5.90 10.14 1.58
C SER A 209 -5.96 8.62 1.53
N ILE A 210 -7.04 8.02 1.02
CA ILE A 210 -7.14 6.56 0.86
C ILE A 210 -6.01 6.05 -0.03
N TYR A 211 -5.82 6.67 -1.19
CA TYR A 211 -4.83 6.20 -2.15
C TYR A 211 -3.42 6.26 -1.55
N HIS A 212 -3.03 7.40 -1.00
CA HIS A 212 -1.66 7.60 -0.49
C HIS A 212 -1.40 6.92 0.85
N SER A 213 -2.37 6.84 1.76
CA SER A 213 -2.21 6.07 3.01
C SER A 213 -2.00 4.59 2.70
N THR A 214 -2.78 4.03 1.78
CA THR A 214 -2.63 2.64 1.32
C THR A 214 -1.25 2.44 0.71
N LYS A 215 -0.79 3.38 -0.12
CA LYS A 215 0.52 3.29 -0.78
C LYS A 215 1.65 3.26 0.24
N MET A 216 1.60 4.14 1.23
CA MET A 216 2.60 4.23 2.30
C MET A 216 2.60 2.96 3.18
N TYR A 217 1.41 2.50 3.59
CA TYR A 217 1.26 1.28 4.37
C TYR A 217 1.83 0.06 3.65
N PHE A 218 1.40 -0.19 2.41
CA PHE A 218 1.85 -1.36 1.66
C PHE A 218 3.32 -1.26 1.22
N SER A 219 3.87 -0.04 1.06
CA SER A 219 5.30 0.15 0.86
C SER A 219 6.09 -0.33 2.09
N LEU A 220 5.75 0.16 3.28
CA LEU A 220 6.41 -0.24 4.52
C LEU A 220 6.23 -1.73 4.81
N LEU A 221 5.02 -2.26 4.59
CA LEU A 221 4.71 -3.67 4.79
C LEU A 221 5.51 -4.57 3.84
N LEU A 222 5.60 -4.21 2.55
CA LEU A 222 6.41 -4.94 1.57
C LEU A 222 7.87 -5.02 2.02
N ARG A 223 8.43 -3.91 2.52
CA ARG A 223 9.79 -3.87 3.07
C ARG A 223 9.94 -4.85 4.24
N GLU A 224 9.02 -4.83 5.20
CA GLU A 224 9.09 -5.74 6.36
C GLU A 224 9.08 -7.21 5.95
N TYR A 225 8.26 -7.58 4.96
CA TYR A 225 8.24 -8.95 4.43
C TYR A 225 9.51 -9.31 3.66
N ILE A 226 10.09 -8.38 2.87
CA ILE A 226 11.38 -8.62 2.21
C ILE A 226 12.48 -8.83 3.25
N ILE A 227 12.50 -8.02 4.32
CA ILE A 227 13.43 -8.21 5.44
C ILE A 227 13.22 -9.58 6.07
N LEU A 228 11.97 -9.95 6.39
CA LEU A 228 11.66 -11.24 7.00
C LEU A 228 12.13 -12.42 6.13
N GLU A 229 11.97 -12.31 4.81
CA GLU A 229 12.44 -13.32 3.86
C GLU A 229 13.97 -13.38 3.79
N GLU A 230 14.65 -12.24 3.82
CA GLU A 230 16.11 -12.18 3.92
C GLU A 230 16.62 -12.80 5.23
N GLU A 231 15.95 -12.56 6.35
CA GLU A 231 16.30 -13.17 7.65
C GLU A 231 16.11 -14.68 7.62
N ARG A 232 15.02 -15.16 7.01
CA ARG A 232 14.70 -16.59 6.85
C ARG A 232 15.77 -17.30 6.02
N ILE A 233 16.24 -16.68 4.94
CA ILE A 233 17.22 -17.27 4.02
C ILE A 233 18.63 -17.26 4.62
N ASN A 234 18.98 -16.19 5.32
CA ASN A 234 20.34 -16.00 5.86
C ASN A 234 20.50 -16.46 7.31
N ASP A 235 19.43 -16.94 7.95
CA ASP A 235 19.39 -17.34 9.37
C ASP A 235 19.99 -16.28 10.31
N THR A 236 19.68 -15.01 10.03
CA THR A 236 20.23 -13.85 10.74
C THR A 236 19.16 -12.78 10.87
N THR A 237 18.96 -12.24 12.07
CA THR A 237 18.07 -11.09 12.29
C THR A 237 18.70 -9.81 11.74
N ILE A 238 17.96 -9.12 10.86
CA ILE A 238 18.34 -7.86 10.23
C ILE A 238 17.64 -6.70 10.96
N ASP A 239 16.36 -6.86 11.28
CA ASP A 239 15.53 -5.85 11.93
C ASP A 239 14.56 -6.52 12.92
N GLU A 240 14.65 -6.20 14.21
CA GLU A 240 13.75 -6.79 15.22
C GLU A 240 12.34 -6.17 15.19
N PHE A 241 12.20 -4.97 14.62
CA PHE A 241 10.95 -4.20 14.68
C PHE A 241 10.23 -4.26 13.33
N LYS A 242 9.09 -4.98 13.27
CA LYS A 242 8.24 -5.15 12.09
C LYS A 242 6.75 -4.92 12.43
N PRO A 243 6.38 -3.69 12.83
CA PRO A 243 5.06 -3.40 13.40
C PRO A 243 3.90 -3.64 12.43
N LEU A 244 4.11 -3.48 11.12
CA LEU A 244 3.01 -3.62 10.16
C LEU A 244 2.72 -5.08 9.82
N ILE A 245 3.70 -5.98 9.91
CA ILE A 245 3.44 -7.42 9.90
C ILE A 245 2.54 -7.79 11.09
N ASP A 246 2.88 -7.31 12.30
CA ASP A 246 2.07 -7.58 13.50
C ASP A 246 0.63 -7.05 13.34
N GLU A 247 0.49 -5.85 12.78
CA GLU A 247 -0.82 -5.24 12.49
C GLU A 247 -1.61 -6.03 11.43
N GLU A 248 -0.96 -6.43 10.32
CA GLU A 248 -1.59 -7.20 9.26
C GLU A 248 -2.06 -8.58 9.76
N GLU A 249 -1.26 -9.23 10.61
CA GLU A 249 -1.65 -10.50 11.24
C GLU A 249 -2.89 -10.33 12.14
N LEU A 250 -2.96 -9.21 12.89
CA LEU A 250 -4.13 -8.87 13.69
C LEU A 250 -5.36 -8.61 12.82
N ARG A 251 -5.24 -7.75 11.79
CA ARG A 251 -6.32 -7.45 10.82
C ARG A 251 -6.86 -8.72 10.18
N MET A 252 -5.97 -9.64 9.78
CA MET A 252 -6.34 -10.94 9.22
C MET A 252 -7.02 -11.85 10.24
N SER A 253 -6.58 -11.84 11.49
CA SER A 253 -7.20 -12.61 12.58
C SER A 253 -8.63 -12.13 12.86
N GLU A 254 -8.82 -10.82 12.99
CA GLU A 254 -10.12 -10.19 13.21
C GLU A 254 -11.09 -10.48 12.07
N THR A 255 -10.63 -10.34 10.83
CA THR A 255 -11.42 -10.64 9.62
C THR A 255 -11.91 -12.09 9.60
N LYS A 256 -11.08 -13.06 10.02
CA LYS A 256 -11.48 -14.48 10.11
C LYS A 256 -12.53 -14.75 11.17
N MET A 257 -12.62 -13.91 12.21
CA MET A 257 -13.61 -14.06 13.28
C MET A 257 -14.98 -13.50 12.89
N ILE A 258 -15.06 -12.59 11.90
CA ILE A 258 -16.27 -11.84 11.56
C ILE A 258 -17.25 -12.64 10.66
N SER A 259 -16.84 -13.72 9.96
CA SER A 259 -17.76 -14.49 9.11
C SER A 259 -17.45 -16.01 8.98
N ASP A 260 -18.50 -16.82 8.86
CA ASP A 260 -18.39 -18.26 8.55
C ASP A 260 -18.10 -18.53 7.06
N GLN A 261 -18.40 -17.57 6.16
CA GLN A 261 -18.02 -17.62 4.74
C GLN A 261 -16.55 -17.26 4.52
N SER A 262 -15.95 -16.42 5.38
CA SER A 262 -14.52 -16.12 5.33
C SER A 262 -13.67 -17.38 5.50
N LYS A 263 -14.17 -18.40 6.18
CA LYS A 263 -13.47 -19.70 6.27
C LYS A 263 -13.37 -20.40 4.92
N GLU A 264 -14.44 -20.41 4.11
CA GLU A 264 -14.45 -21.09 2.81
C GLU A 264 -13.55 -20.39 1.78
N ILE A 265 -13.50 -19.06 1.80
CA ILE A 265 -12.58 -18.26 0.98
C ILE A 265 -11.14 -18.40 1.46
N PHE A 266 -10.89 -18.34 2.78
CA PHE A 266 -9.57 -18.59 3.35
C PHE A 266 -9.02 -19.98 2.96
N TYR A 267 -9.87 -21.01 2.93
CA TYR A 267 -9.49 -22.34 2.46
C TYR A 267 -9.19 -22.41 0.95
N LYS A 268 -9.75 -21.51 0.13
CA LYS A 268 -9.35 -21.36 -1.28
C LYS A 268 -8.03 -20.60 -1.41
N THR A 269 -7.81 -19.57 -0.59
CA THR A 269 -6.54 -18.80 -0.52
C THR A 269 -5.35 -19.65 -0.10
N LEU A 270 -5.53 -20.65 0.78
CA LEU A 270 -4.45 -21.55 1.23
C LEU A 270 -4.17 -22.74 0.30
N LYS A 271 -5.06 -23.04 -0.65
CA LYS A 271 -4.96 -24.25 -1.50
C LYS A 271 -4.39 -23.98 -2.91
N ASN A 272 -4.19 -22.71 -3.28
CA ASN A 272 -3.69 -22.25 -4.59
C ASN A 272 -2.58 -21.23 -4.44
#